data_AF-A0A2E8JUY2-F1
#
_entry.id   AF-A0A2E8JUY2-F1
#
_cell.length_a   1.000
_cell.length_b   1.000
_cell.length_c   1.000
_cell.angle_alpha   90.00
_cell.angle_beta   90.00
_cell.angle_gamma   90.00
#
_symmetry.space_group_name_H-M   'P 1'
#
loop_
_entity.id
_entity.type
_entity.pdbx_description
1 polymer ?
#
loop_
_entity_poly.entity_id
_entity_poly.type
_entity_poly.pdbx_seq_one_letter_code
_entity_poly.pdbx_strand_id
1 'polypeptide(L)' 'MSEAPFNDKAEQFDRLWDGLTPKGVNRTRALKFRQYLLEHVRQMRRPLNRENARKYWMGELQKEIADKDNY' A
#
# COMPACT_ATOMS: atom_id res chain seq x y z
N MET A 1 -7.76 26.07 -15.17
CA MET A 1 -6.74 25.96 -14.11
C MET A 1 -6.32 24.50 -14.07
N SER A 2 -5.03 24.23 -14.25
CA SER A 2 -4.45 22.90 -14.44
C SER A 2 -4.72 21.98 -13.24
N GLU A 3 -5.57 20.96 -13.43
CA GLU A 3 -5.71 19.81 -12.52
C GLU A 3 -4.42 19.00 -12.58
N ALA A 4 -3.43 19.37 -11.76
CA ALA A 4 -2.28 18.52 -11.51
C ALA A 4 -2.79 17.24 -10.81
N PRO A 5 -2.56 16.03 -11.36
CA PRO A 5 -2.88 14.81 -10.64
C PRO A 5 -1.91 14.75 -9.46
N PHE A 6 -2.40 15.13 -8.27
CA PHE A 6 -1.63 15.06 -7.03
C PHE A 6 -1.48 13.58 -6.65
N ASN A 7 -0.60 12.90 -7.38
CA ASN A 7 -0.45 11.45 -7.39
C ASN A 7 0.75 11.06 -6.51
N ASP A 8 0.72 11.45 -5.24
CA ASP A 8 1.65 10.89 -4.28
C ASP A 8 1.05 9.58 -3.75
N LYS A 9 1.34 8.47 -4.45
CA LYS A 9 0.89 7.11 -4.08
C LYS A 9 1.21 6.77 -2.63
N ALA A 10 2.29 7.33 -2.08
CA ALA A 10 2.66 7.16 -0.69
C ALA A 10 1.73 7.93 0.25
N GLU A 11 1.41 9.19 -0.04
CA GLU A 11 0.40 9.93 0.71
C GLU A 11 -0.98 9.25 0.66
N GLN A 12 -1.37 8.71 -0.50
CA GLN A 12 -2.60 7.94 -0.64
C GLN A 12 -2.57 6.68 0.23
N PHE A 13 -1.44 5.98 0.28
CA PHE A 13 -1.24 4.84 1.18
C PHE A 13 -1.42 5.25 2.63
N ASP A 14 -0.74 6.30 3.08
CA ASP A 14 -0.78 6.74 4.47
C ASP A 14 -2.20 7.16 4.88
N ARG A 15 -2.89 7.92 4.02
CA ARG A 15 -4.30 8.29 4.23
C ARG A 15 -5.21 7.09 4.35
N LEU A 16 -5.11 6.11 3.45
CA LEU A 16 -5.95 4.90 3.48
C LEU A 16 -5.59 3.97 4.64
N TRP A 17 -4.30 3.88 4.97
CA TRP A 17 -3.78 3.09 6.09
C TRP A 17 -4.31 3.61 7.42
N ASP A 18 -4.37 4.93 7.59
CA ASP A 18 -4.90 5.58 8.80
C ASP A 18 -6.42 5.80 8.74
N GLY A 19 -7.04 5.55 7.59
CA GLY A 19 -8.48 5.71 7.37
C GLY A 19 -8.92 7.16 7.29
N LEU A 20 -8.03 8.08 6.95
CA LEU A 20 -8.32 9.50 6.80
C LEU A 20 -9.23 9.72 5.59
N THR A 21 -10.39 10.34 5.83
CA THR A 21 -11.32 10.76 4.78
C THR A 21 -11.69 12.23 4.99
N PRO A 22 -12.23 12.93 3.97
CA PRO A 22 -12.70 14.30 4.13
C PRO A 22 -13.79 14.47 5.21
N LYS A 23 -14.49 13.38 5.56
CA LYS A 23 -15.57 13.36 6.58
C LYS A 23 -15.08 12.88 7.95
N GLY A 24 -13.78 12.64 8.13
CA GLY A 24 -13.18 12.11 9.36
C GLY A 24 -12.55 10.74 9.18
N VAL A 25 -12.32 10.04 10.30
CA VAL A 25 -11.60 8.76 10.33
C VAL A 25 -12.55 7.58 10.13
N ASN A 26 -12.35 6.79 9.07
CA ASN A 26 -13.09 5.55 8.82
C ASN A 26 -12.22 4.32 9.12
N ARG A 27 -12.31 3.84 10.37
CA ARG A 27 -11.54 2.68 10.87
C ARG A 27 -11.86 1.40 10.12
N THR A 28 -13.12 1.17 9.75
CA THR A 28 -13.54 -0.03 9.02
C THR A 28 -12.87 -0.10 7.65
N ARG A 29 -12.80 1.03 6.93
CA ARG A 29 -12.13 1.11 5.63
C ARG A 29 -10.62 0.90 5.77
N ALA A 30 -10.00 1.48 6.80
CA ALA A 30 -8.59 1.26 7.09
C ALA A 30 -8.27 -0.22 7.38
N LEU A 31 -9.10 -0.90 8.18
CA LEU A 31 -8.93 -2.32 8.49
C LEU A 31 -9.00 -3.20 7.23
N LYS A 32 -9.99 -2.97 6.37
CA LYS A 32 -10.11 -3.69 5.09
C LYS A 32 -8.91 -3.43 4.17
N PHE A 33 -8.45 -2.18 4.11
CA PHE A 33 -7.27 -1.81 3.32
C PHE A 33 -6.00 -2.50 3.82
N ARG A 34 -5.76 -2.49 5.14
CA ARG A 34 -4.65 -3.21 5.77
C ARG A 34 -4.73 -4.71 5.50
N GLN A 35 -5.91 -5.31 5.64
CA GLN A 35 -6.12 -6.73 5.39
C GLN A 35 -5.78 -7.12 3.95
N TYR A 36 -6.27 -6.36 2.96
CA TYR A 36 -5.97 -6.58 1.55
C TYR A 36 -4.46 -6.57 1.25
N LEU A 37 -3.74 -5.56 1.75
CA LEU A 37 -2.31 -5.45 1.51
C LEU A 37 -1.52 -6.56 2.23
N LEU A 38 -1.87 -6.85 3.48
CA LEU A 38 -1.19 -7.88 4.26
C LEU A 38 -1.45 -9.28 3.68
N GLU A 39 -2.60 -9.54 3.07
CA GLU A 39 -2.85 -10.79 2.35
C GLU A 39 -1.88 -10.96 1.17
N HIS A 40 -1.65 -9.92 0.38
CA HIS A 40 -0.69 -9.97 -0.72
C HIS A 40 0.74 -10.13 -0.20
N VAL A 41 1.12 -9.40 0.86
CA VAL A 41 2.43 -9.58 1.52
C VAL A 41 2.61 -11.02 2.02
N ARG A 42 1.55 -11.65 2.53
CA ARG A 42 1.53 -13.06 2.94
C ARG A 42 1.78 -13.99 1.76
N GLN A 43 1.12 -13.76 0.62
CA GLN A 43 1.33 -14.56 -0.61
C GLN A 43 2.78 -14.50 -1.10
N MET A 44 3.43 -13.34 -0.93
CA MET A 44 4.85 -13.13 -1.25
C MET A 44 5.81 -13.68 -0.17
N ARG A 45 5.30 -14.37 0.86
CA ARG A 45 6.06 -14.97 1.96
C ARG A 45 6.96 -13.95 2.69
N ARG A 46 6.49 -12.71 2.84
CA ARG A 46 7.20 -11.63 3.58
C ARG A 46 6.53 -11.36 4.93
N PRO A 47 7.25 -10.78 5.90
CA PRO A 47 6.67 -10.39 7.18
C PRO A 47 5.49 -9.42 7.03
N LEU A 48 4.41 -9.68 7.78
CA LEU A 48 3.15 -8.92 7.73
C LEU A 48 3.28 -7.58 8.47
N ASN A 49 3.90 -6.59 7.84
CA ASN A 49 4.11 -5.26 8.43
C ASN A 49 3.76 -4.12 7.45
N ARG A 50 3.65 -2.90 8.00
CA ARG A 50 3.31 -1.70 7.24
C ARG A 50 4.32 -1.42 6.12
N GLU A 51 5.61 -1.65 6.38
CA GLU A 51 6.67 -1.36 5.41
C GLU A 51 6.54 -2.25 4.17
N ASN A 52 6.38 -3.56 4.33
CA ASN A 52 6.19 -4.49 3.22
C ASN A 52 4.86 -4.24 2.49
N ALA A 53 3.80 -3.87 3.22
CA ALA A 53 2.54 -3.45 2.63
C ALA A 53 2.71 -2.18 1.76
N ARG A 54 3.53 -1.22 2.21
CA ARG A 54 3.87 0.00 1.47
C ARG A 54 4.69 -0.33 0.23
N LYS A 55 5.75 -1.14 0.35
CA LYS A 55 6.56 -1.61 -0.79
C LYS A 55 5.72 -2.33 -1.84
N TYR A 56 4.76 -3.15 -1.42
CA TYR A 56 3.80 -3.78 -2.32
C TYR A 56 2.92 -2.75 -3.03
N TRP A 57 2.32 -1.82 -2.28
CA TRP A 57 1.50 -0.74 -2.84
C TRP A 57 2.26 0.16 -3.83
N MET A 58 3.53 0.43 -3.55
CA MET A 58 4.41 1.21 -4.41
C MET A 58 4.90 0.41 -5.64
N GLY A 59 4.68 -0.90 -5.69
CA GLY A 59 5.15 -1.79 -6.77
C GLY A 59 6.63 -2.16 -6.68
N GLU A 60 7.31 -1.81 -5.58
CA GLU A 60 8.72 -2.11 -5.35
C GLU A 60 8.93 -3.60 -5.07
N LEU A 61 7.98 -4.22 -4.37
CA LEU A 61 8.10 -5.62 -3.94
C LEU A 61 8.01 -6.60 -5.12
N GLN A 62 7.26 -6.25 -6.19
CA GLN A 62 7.24 -7.02 -7.43
C GLN A 62 8.55 -6.89 -8.21
N LYS A 63 9.18 -5.70 -8.21
CA LYS A 63 10.48 -5.49 -8.85
C LYS A 63 11.57 -6.33 -8.18
N GLU A 64 11.58 -6.39 -6.85
CA GLU A 64 12.54 -7.23 -6.10
C GLU A 64 12.38 -8.73 -6.42
N ILE A 65 11.15 -9.20 -6.65
CA ILE A 65 10.89 -10.60 -7.02
C ILE A 65 11.36 -10.87 -8.44
N ALA A 66 11.02 -9.99 -9.39
CA ALA A 66 11.43 -10.12 -10.79
C ALA A 66 12.96 -10.04 -10.97
N ASP A 67 13.64 -9.22 -10.18
CA ASP A 67 15.10 -9.10 -10.20
C ASP A 67 15.78 -10.38 -9.68
N LYS A 68 15.21 -11.02 -8.65
CA LYS A 68 15.71 -12.28 -8.09
C LYS A 68 15.50 -13.51 -8.97
N ASP A 69 14.49 -13.50 -9.84
CA ASP A 69 14.19 -14.63 -10.76
C ASP A 69 15.11 -14.61 -12.00
N ASN A 70 15.80 -13.50 -12.26
CA ASN A 70 16.68 -13.30 -13.42
C ASN A 70 18.15 -13.72 -13.19
N TYR A 71 18.47 -14.44 -12.12
CA TYR A 71 19.83 -14.90 -11.80
C TYR A 71 19.90 -16.41 -11.57
#